data_AF-A0A1D8B3Z5-F1
#
_entry.id   AF-A0A1D8B3Z5-F1
#
_cell.length_a   1.000
_cell.length_b   1.000
_cell.length_c   1.000
_cell.angle_alpha   90.00
_cell.angle_beta   90.00
_cell.angle_gamma   90.00
#
_symmetry.space_group_name_H-M   'P 1'
#
loop_
_entity.id
_entity.type
_entity.pdbx_description
1 polymer ?
#
loop_
_entity_poly.entity_id
_entity_poly.type
_entity_poly.pdbx_seq_one_letter_code
_entity_poly.pdbx_strand_id
1 'polypeptide(L)'
;MGQVRFHGIVECLRPLMMGDRRLGCFVAALVDMGLGSPGGSALELRSESTWKSLGNGSRRLSARLASELVSRWDVVVFGENLVGAYGEDALIDVAECVRALDPRVSKADVGEGIGRVLYEVFKRAAEEAAGRRAVGEGAHED
;
A
#
# COMPACT_ATOMS: atom_id res chain seq x y z
N MET A 1 12.37 1.92 -15.46
CA MET A 1 12.20 1.77 -13.99
C MET A 1 11.17 0.68 -13.75
N GLY A 2 11.52 -0.34 -12.97
CA GLY A 2 10.61 -1.46 -12.69
C GLY A 2 9.34 -0.98 -12.01
N GLN A 3 8.19 -1.53 -12.39
CA GLN A 3 6.89 -1.14 -11.82
C GLN A 3 6.90 -1.50 -10.32
N VAL A 4 6.86 -0.49 -9.45
CA VAL A 4 6.75 -0.69 -7.99
C VAL A 4 5.46 -1.45 -7.72
N ARG A 5 5.55 -2.52 -6.92
CA ARG A 5 4.42 -3.36 -6.54
C ARG A 5 4.19 -3.29 -5.04
N PHE A 6 2.93 -3.45 -4.64
CA PHE A 6 2.53 -3.48 -3.23
C PHE A 6 3.40 -4.43 -2.39
N HIS A 7 3.62 -5.65 -2.88
CA HIS A 7 4.51 -6.64 -2.26
C HIS A 7 5.92 -6.10 -1.98
N GLY A 8 6.55 -5.40 -2.94
CA GLY A 8 7.93 -4.92 -2.77
C GLY A 8 8.05 -3.87 -1.66
N ILE A 9 7.02 -3.03 -1.51
CA ILE A 9 6.96 -2.05 -0.41
C ILE A 9 6.79 -2.78 0.93
N VAL A 10 5.90 -3.78 0.98
CA VAL A 10 5.69 -4.61 2.17
C VAL A 10 6.97 -5.35 2.56
N GLU A 11 7.76 -5.85 1.60
CA GLU A 11 9.05 -6.48 1.88
C GLU A 11 10.06 -5.51 2.49
N CYS A 12 10.10 -4.25 2.04
CA CYS A 12 10.93 -3.22 2.65
C CYS A 12 10.48 -2.85 4.07
N LEU A 13 9.17 -2.89 4.34
CA LEU A 13 8.60 -2.58 5.65
C LEU A 13 8.62 -3.76 6.62
N ARG A 14 8.80 -4.98 6.10
CA ARG A 14 8.79 -6.23 6.87
C ARG A 14 9.79 -6.25 8.05
N PRO A 15 11.00 -5.69 7.95
CA PRO A 15 11.92 -5.61 9.09
C PRO A 15 11.36 -4.83 10.29
N LEU A 16 10.43 -3.91 10.04
CA LEU A 16 9.75 -3.15 11.10
C LEU A 16 8.69 -3.96 11.85
N MET A 17 8.43 -5.21 11.45
CA MET A 17 7.51 -6.11 12.16
C MET A 17 8.08 -6.46 13.55
N MET A 18 8.04 -5.52 14.49
CA MET A 18 8.34 -5.75 15.89
C MET A 18 7.28 -6.68 16.48
N GLY A 19 7.56 -7.98 16.46
CA GLY A 19 6.83 -8.99 17.24
C GLY A 19 5.59 -9.62 16.61
N ASP A 20 4.95 -9.01 15.60
CA ASP A 20 3.76 -9.60 14.97
C ASP A 20 4.13 -10.55 13.82
N ARG A 21 4.13 -11.87 14.09
CA ARG A 21 4.51 -12.87 13.08
C ARG A 21 3.47 -13.06 11.96
N ARG A 22 2.31 -12.38 12.03
CA ARG A 22 1.24 -12.53 11.06
C ARG A 22 1.30 -11.42 10.01
N LEU A 23 1.89 -11.75 8.87
CA LEU A 23 1.98 -10.85 7.71
C LEU A 23 0.63 -10.20 7.33
N GLY A 24 -0.48 -10.93 7.46
CA GLY A 24 -1.81 -10.39 7.16
C GLY A 24 -2.24 -9.29 8.14
N CYS A 25 -2.02 -9.47 9.44
CA CYS A 25 -2.28 -8.45 10.45
C CYS A 25 -1.39 -7.23 10.26
N PHE A 26 -0.10 -7.45 9.98
CA PHE A 26 0.83 -6.37 9.69
C PHE A 26 0.40 -5.53 8.48
N VAL A 27 0.05 -6.18 7.37
CA VAL A 27 -0.42 -5.48 6.16
C VAL A 27 -1.74 -4.75 6.43
N ALA A 28 -2.65 -5.34 7.20
CA ALA A 28 -3.90 -4.68 7.57
C ALA A 28 -3.63 -3.43 8.44
N ALA A 29 -2.80 -3.55 9.48
CA ALA A 29 -2.42 -2.43 10.34
C ALA A 29 -1.70 -1.32 9.56
N LEU A 30 -0.83 -1.69 8.61
CA LEU A 30 -0.19 -0.72 7.72
C LEU A 30 -1.24 0.05 6.88
N VAL A 31 -2.26 -0.64 6.39
CA VAL A 31 -3.34 -0.01 5.64
C VAL A 31 -4.21 0.87 6.56
N ASP A 32 -4.47 0.42 7.79
CA ASP A 32 -5.21 1.19 8.81
C ASP A 32 -4.58 2.56 9.06
N MET A 33 -3.24 2.63 9.07
CA MET A 33 -2.51 3.89 9.27
C MET A 33 -2.90 4.96 8.24
N GLY A 34 -3.25 4.57 7.01
CA GLY A 34 -3.60 5.51 5.94
C GLY A 34 -5.10 5.67 5.67
N LEU A 35 -5.97 4.84 6.26
CA LEU A 35 -7.42 4.94 6.03
C LEU A 35 -8.08 6.12 6.77
N GLY A 36 -7.39 6.72 7.75
CA GLY A 36 -7.88 7.83 8.56
C GLY A 36 -9.11 7.47 9.40
N SER A 37 -9.47 8.32 10.37
CA SER A 37 -10.75 8.22 11.09
C SER A 37 -11.75 9.19 10.47
N PRO A 38 -13.01 8.82 10.15
CA PRO A 38 -13.73 7.59 10.53
C PRO A 38 -13.69 6.50 9.44
N GLY A 39 -12.59 6.36 8.72
CA GLY A 39 -12.38 5.26 7.76
C GLY A 39 -12.28 3.94 8.51
N GLY A 40 -13.25 3.05 8.33
CA GLY A 40 -13.23 1.72 8.94
C GLY A 40 -11.93 0.95 8.65
N SER A 41 -11.64 -0.05 9.46
CA SER A 41 -10.38 -0.79 9.42
C SER A 41 -10.21 -1.62 8.14
N ALA A 42 -8.97 -1.86 7.75
CA ALA A 42 -8.56 -2.76 6.70
C ALA A 42 -9.13 -4.17 6.91
N LEU A 43 -9.24 -4.62 8.17
CA LEU A 43 -9.87 -5.90 8.50
C LEU A 43 -11.39 -5.92 8.27
N GLU A 44 -12.07 -4.77 8.37
CA GLU A 44 -13.46 -4.62 7.95
C GLU A 44 -13.60 -4.61 6.42
N LEU A 45 -12.61 -4.07 5.70
CA LEU A 45 -12.59 -4.12 4.24
C LEU A 45 -12.39 -5.54 3.73
N ARG A 46 -11.40 -6.27 4.26
CA ARG A 46 -11.02 -7.61 3.82
C ARG A 46 -10.45 -8.42 4.97
N SER A 47 -10.63 -9.74 4.90
CA SER A 47 -10.08 -10.68 5.89
C SER A 47 -8.55 -10.68 5.91
N GLU A 48 -7.96 -11.01 7.07
CA GLU A 48 -6.51 -11.17 7.29
C GLU A 48 -5.82 -11.97 6.17
N SER A 49 -6.41 -13.09 5.76
CA SER A 49 -5.88 -13.95 4.68
C SER A 49 -5.73 -13.22 3.35
N THR A 50 -6.62 -12.27 3.03
CA THR A 50 -6.52 -11.47 1.81
C THR A 50 -5.34 -10.53 1.89
N TRP A 51 -5.16 -9.83 3.01
CA TRP A 51 -4.01 -8.96 3.24
C TRP A 51 -2.69 -9.72 3.22
N LYS A 52 -2.67 -10.92 3.81
CA LYS A 52 -1.51 -11.82 3.73
C LYS A 52 -1.17 -12.18 2.28
N SER A 53 -2.16 -12.55 1.47
CA SER A 53 -1.95 -12.88 0.06
C SER A 53 -1.50 -11.68 -0.80
N LEU A 54 -1.89 -10.46 -0.44
CA LEU A 54 -1.41 -9.24 -1.09
C LEU A 54 0.03 -8.94 -0.68
N GLY A 55 0.32 -9.00 0.62
CA GLY A 55 1.63 -8.71 1.19
C GLY A 55 2.71 -9.73 0.85
N ASN A 56 2.36 -10.96 0.50
CA ASN A 56 3.30 -11.98 -0.01
C ASN A 56 3.31 -12.10 -1.55
N GLY A 57 2.57 -11.23 -2.25
CA GLY A 57 2.55 -11.18 -3.71
C GLY A 57 1.83 -12.34 -4.39
N SER A 58 1.24 -13.28 -3.64
CA SER A 58 0.47 -14.41 -4.19
C SER A 58 -0.86 -13.95 -4.82
N ARG A 59 -1.32 -12.76 -4.48
CA ARG A 59 -2.52 -12.13 -5.04
C ARG A 59 -2.22 -10.71 -5.46
N ARG A 60 -2.83 -10.27 -6.56
CA ARG A 60 -2.80 -8.86 -7.00
C ARG A 60 -3.95 -8.07 -6.36
N LEU A 61 -3.73 -6.78 -6.17
CA LEU A 61 -4.79 -5.87 -5.74
C LEU A 61 -5.92 -5.87 -6.78
N SER A 62 -7.15 -6.12 -6.32
CA SER A 62 -8.33 -6.00 -7.18
C SER A 62 -8.68 -4.53 -7.39
N ALA A 63 -9.14 -4.18 -8.59
CA ALA A 63 -9.68 -2.87 -8.96
C ALA A 63 -10.53 -2.21 -7.88
N ARG A 64 -11.53 -2.96 -7.40
CA ARG A 64 -12.52 -2.47 -6.44
C ARG A 64 -11.86 -2.11 -5.11
N LEU A 65 -11.02 -3.00 -4.59
CA LEU A 65 -10.27 -2.73 -3.36
C LEU A 65 -9.30 -1.55 -3.55
N ALA A 66 -8.62 -1.50 -4.68
CA ALA A 66 -7.68 -0.42 -4.99
C ALA A 66 -8.38 0.95 -5.05
N SER A 67 -9.54 1.03 -5.69
CA SER A 67 -10.36 2.24 -5.75
C SER A 67 -10.88 2.67 -4.38
N GLU A 68 -11.34 1.72 -3.56
CA GLU A 68 -11.78 2.00 -2.18
C GLU A 68 -10.63 2.54 -1.33
N LEU A 69 -9.43 1.97 -1.47
CA LEU A 69 -8.24 2.45 -0.77
C LEU A 69 -7.88 3.87 -1.23
N VAL A 70 -7.77 4.12 -2.53
CA VAL A 70 -7.48 5.46 -3.09
C VAL A 70 -8.44 6.52 -2.57
N SER A 71 -9.74 6.20 -2.49
CA SER A 71 -10.76 7.15 -2.04
C SER A 71 -10.66 7.52 -0.55
N ARG A 72 -10.02 6.69 0.27
CA ARG A 72 -9.94 6.85 1.72
C ARG A 72 -8.52 7.11 2.22
N TRP A 73 -7.53 6.98 1.34
CA TRP A 73 -6.13 7.05 1.70
C TRP A 73 -5.69 8.49 1.92
N ASP A 74 -5.19 8.77 3.12
CA ASP A 74 -4.57 10.03 3.46
C ASP A 74 -3.06 9.82 3.69
N VAL A 75 -2.25 10.44 2.85
CA VAL A 75 -0.80 10.30 2.86
C VAL A 75 -0.17 10.96 4.09
N VAL A 76 -0.74 12.08 4.56
CA VAL A 76 -0.23 12.81 5.72
C VAL A 76 -0.53 12.03 6.98
N VAL A 77 -1.78 11.60 7.15
CA VAL A 77 -2.20 10.77 8.29
C VAL A 77 -1.42 9.45 8.34
N PHE A 78 -1.20 8.81 7.18
CA PHE A 78 -0.34 7.63 7.11
C PHE A 78 1.07 7.91 7.61
N GLY A 79 1.67 9.02 7.15
CA GLY A 79 3.03 9.40 7.52
C GLY A 79 3.16 9.64 9.03
N GLU A 80 2.25 10.41 9.61
CA GLU A 80 2.22 10.70 11.05
C GLU A 80 2.04 9.42 11.88
N ASN A 81 1.12 8.54 11.47
CA ASN A 81 0.88 7.27 12.16
C ASN A 81 2.07 6.32 12.07
N LEU A 82 2.72 6.23 10.90
CA LEU A 82 3.88 5.37 10.70
C LEU A 82 5.08 5.82 11.54
N VAL A 83 5.37 7.13 11.52
CA VAL A 83 6.45 7.73 12.32
C VAL A 83 6.15 7.58 13.81
N GLY A 84 4.91 7.81 14.23
CA GLY A 84 4.49 7.62 15.63
C GLY A 84 4.58 6.17 16.11
N ALA A 85 4.33 5.19 15.25
CA ALA A 85 4.34 3.77 15.61
C ALA A 85 5.76 3.17 15.71
N TYR A 86 6.66 3.53 14.79
CA TYR A 86 7.98 2.89 14.67
C TYR A 86 9.16 3.79 15.06
N GLY A 87 8.94 5.10 15.16
CA GLY A 87 9.99 6.08 15.35
C GLY A 87 10.74 6.39 14.05
N GLU A 88 11.18 7.64 13.92
CA GLU A 88 11.85 8.15 12.71
C GLU A 88 13.13 7.36 12.37
N ASP A 89 13.93 6.98 13.38
CA ASP A 89 15.21 6.29 13.19
C ASP A 89 15.05 4.93 12.49
N ALA A 90 14.06 4.13 12.91
CA ALA A 90 13.76 2.85 12.28
C ALA A 90 13.27 3.01 10.83
N LEU A 91 12.64 4.15 10.53
CA LEU A 91 12.16 4.46 9.18
C LEU A 91 13.29 4.89 8.24
N ILE A 92 14.44 5.37 8.73
CA ILE A 92 15.57 5.78 7.88
C ILE A 92 16.07 4.60 7.02
N ASP A 93 16.24 3.42 7.60
CA ASP A 93 16.67 2.21 6.87
C ASP A 93 15.62 1.76 5.86
N VAL A 94 14.35 1.87 6.23
CA VAL A 94 13.23 1.60 5.33
C VAL A 94 13.17 2.59 4.18
N ALA A 95 13.45 3.88 4.44
CA ALA A 95 13.50 4.90 3.41
C ALA A 95 14.52 4.53 2.32
N GLU A 96 15.69 4.01 2.68
CA GLU A 96 16.71 3.60 1.71
C GLU A 96 16.24 2.38 0.89
N CYS A 97 15.58 1.41 1.52
CA CYS A 97 15.00 0.26 0.83
C CYS A 97 13.90 0.69 -0.15
N VAL A 98 12.98 1.54 0.29
CA VAL A 98 11.88 2.05 -0.54
C VAL A 98 12.42 2.97 -1.63
N ARG A 99 13.48 3.76 -1.37
CA ARG A 99 14.13 4.63 -2.37
C ARG A 99 14.72 3.83 -3.53
N ALA A 100 15.15 2.60 -3.30
CA ALA A 100 15.57 1.69 -4.37
C ALA A 100 14.40 1.30 -5.30
N LEU A 101 13.16 1.35 -4.81
CA LEU A 101 11.94 1.11 -5.57
C LEU A 101 11.41 2.39 -6.21
N ASP A 102 11.34 3.48 -5.46
CA ASP A 102 10.94 4.81 -5.93
C ASP A 102 11.92 5.90 -5.44
N PRO A 103 12.74 6.49 -6.33
CA PRO A 103 13.78 7.44 -5.95
C PRO A 103 13.24 8.77 -5.39
N ARG A 104 11.92 9.00 -5.44
CA ARG A 104 11.28 10.19 -4.88
C ARG A 104 11.15 10.14 -3.35
N VAL A 105 11.34 8.97 -2.73
CA VAL A 105 11.32 8.84 -1.27
C VAL A 105 12.60 9.41 -0.67
N SER A 106 12.42 10.35 0.25
CA SER A 106 13.49 11.02 1.00
C SER A 106 13.48 10.58 2.46
N LYS A 107 14.64 10.65 3.13
CA LYS A 107 14.75 10.44 4.58
C LYS A 107 14.03 11.54 5.37
N ALA A 108 13.96 12.76 4.81
CA ALA A 108 13.30 13.91 5.45
C ALA A 108 11.77 13.77 5.52
N ASP A 109 11.17 12.99 4.63
CA ASP A 109 9.72 12.86 4.48
C ASP A 109 9.34 11.38 4.37
N VAL A 110 10.02 10.50 5.12
CA VAL A 110 9.92 9.05 4.92
C VAL A 110 8.49 8.53 5.07
N GLY A 111 7.74 8.98 6.08
CA GLY A 111 6.36 8.56 6.30
C GLY A 111 5.44 8.90 5.12
N GLU A 112 5.41 10.18 4.75
CA GLU A 112 4.61 10.65 3.61
C GLU A 112 5.10 10.09 2.27
N GLY A 113 6.42 9.93 2.11
CA GLY A 113 7.03 9.35 0.92
C GLY A 113 6.54 7.92 0.69
N ILE A 114 6.59 7.08 1.72
CA ILE A 114 6.08 5.70 1.67
C ILE A 114 4.56 5.70 1.42
N GLY A 115 3.82 6.57 2.11
CA GLY A 115 2.38 6.71 1.92
C GLY A 115 2.00 7.09 0.49
N ARG A 116 2.77 7.97 -0.15
CA ARG A 116 2.59 8.37 -1.56
C ARG A 116 2.89 7.22 -2.52
N VAL A 117 3.95 6.45 -2.27
CA VAL A 117 4.29 5.29 -3.09
C VAL A 117 3.18 4.22 -3.00
N LEU A 118 2.63 3.97 -1.82
CA LEU A 118 1.48 3.09 -1.63
C LEU A 118 0.24 3.59 -2.37
N TYR A 119 -0.07 4.88 -2.24
CA TYR A 119 -1.18 5.53 -2.95
C TYR A 119 -1.08 5.34 -4.47
N GLU A 120 0.09 5.60 -5.06
CA GLU A 120 0.32 5.42 -6.51
C GLU A 120 0.16 3.97 -6.94
N VAL A 121 0.57 3.00 -6.12
CA VAL A 121 0.33 1.58 -6.37
C VAL A 121 -1.17 1.26 -6.37
N PHE A 122 -1.93 1.79 -5.43
CA PHE A 122 -3.39 1.61 -5.40
C PHE A 122 -4.06 2.28 -6.59
N LYS A 123 -3.69 3.52 -6.91
CA LYS A 123 -4.21 4.26 -8.05
C LYS A 123 -4.00 3.51 -9.36
N ARG A 124 -2.79 3.04 -9.61
CA ARG A 124 -2.49 2.23 -10.80
C ARG A 124 -3.30 0.93 -10.83
N ALA A 125 -3.43 0.23 -9.72
CA ALA A 125 -4.22 -1.00 -9.67
C ALA A 125 -5.72 -0.76 -9.94
N ALA A 126 -6.24 0.42 -9.58
CA ALA A 126 -7.60 0.85 -9.92
C ALA A 126 -7.71 1.19 -11.42
N GLU A 127 -6.76 1.96 -11.96
CA GLU A 127 -6.71 2.40 -13.37
C GLU A 127 -6.49 1.24 -14.35
N GLU A 128 -5.56 0.33 -14.07
CA GLU A 128 -5.27 -0.86 -14.91
C GLU A 128 -6.53 -1.73 -15.12
N ALA A 129 -7.42 -1.75 -14.14
CA ALA A 129 -8.66 -2.49 -14.23
C ALA A 129 -9.79 -1.71 -14.91
N ALA A 130 -9.82 -0.38 -14.79
CA ALA A 130 -10.72 0.47 -15.54
C ALA A 130 -10.37 0.44 -17.05
N GLY A 131 -9.08 0.53 -17.39
CA GLY A 131 -8.59 0.42 -18.77
C GLY A 131 -8.86 -0.94 -19.41
N ARG A 132 -8.81 -2.03 -18.64
CA ARG A 132 -9.20 -3.37 -19.13
C ARG A 132 -10.70 -3.50 -19.41
N ARG A 133 -11.57 -2.78 -18.69
CA ARG A 133 -13.01 -2.74 -18.99
C ARG A 133 -13.28 -1.96 -20.28
N ALA A 134 -12.62 -0.82 -20.47
CA ALA A 134 -12.74 -0.02 -21.69
C ALA A 134 -12.30 -0.76 -22.97
N VAL A 135 -11.27 -1.63 -22.88
CA VAL A 135 -10.84 -2.50 -23.99
C VAL A 135 -11.74 -3.72 -24.20
N GLY A 136 -12.45 -4.19 -23.16
CA GLY A 136 -13.35 -5.34 -23.25
C GLY A 136 -14.75 -5.05 -23.79
N GLU A 137 -15.17 -3.78 -23.83
CA GLU A 137 -16.48 -3.34 -24.36
C GLU A 137 -16.43 -2.92 -25.85
N GLY A 138 -15.27 -3.02 -26.51
CA GLY A 138 -15.09 -2.67 -27.94
C GLY A 138 -14.99 -3.86 -28.90
N ALA A 139 -15.30 -5.08 -28.46
CA ALA A 139 -15.20 -6.29 -29.29
C ALA A 139 -16.56 -7.01 -29.38
N HIS A 140 -17.61 -6.28 -29.77
CA HIS A 140 -18.81 -6.86 -30.38
C HIS A 140 -19.54 -5.80 -31.20
N GLU A 141 -19.04 -5.53 -32.40
CA GLU A 141 -19.86 -4.97 -33.48
C GLU A 141 -19.59 -5.84 -34.72
N ASP A 142 -20.71 -6.32 -35.26
CA ASP A 142 -21.01 -7.22 -36.40
C ASP A 142 -19.89 -7.55 -37.42
#